data_AF-A0A2U2MYZ8-F1
#
_entry.id   AF-A0A2U2MYZ8-F1
#
_cell.length_a   1.000
_cell.length_b   1.000
_cell.length_c   1.000
_cell.angle_alpha   90.00
_cell.angle_beta   90.00
_cell.angle_gamma   90.00
#
_symmetry.space_group_name_H-M   'P 1'
#
loop_
_entity.id
_entity.type
_entity.pdbx_description
1 polymer ?
#
loop_
_entity_poly.entity_id
_entity_poly.type
_entity_poly.pdbx_seq_one_letter_code
_entity_poly.pdbx_strand_id
1 'polypeptide(L)'
;MSVRSLFAGTAATLLLGGCSLLGGGSGDADGPVEATPLTELEVGAGAPPRGSEQLGRYTRTVNARCTSQNERNQAFEEALERLRRAASEDGATYLRVLGTGPLETRGFCDEDIFRLTGLGYRPGLRADSGGGASSEPADDTSSSEGAGRTTTQRDSLTARLEEIEALRERGLITADEYEQLRERVLDQAY
;
A
#
# COMPACT_ATOMS: atom_id res chain seq x y z
N MET A 1 41.10 -39.85 33.04
CA MET A 1 41.36 -38.74 33.99
C MET A 1 40.06 -37.98 34.16
N SER A 2 39.45 -38.12 35.33
CA SER A 2 38.17 -37.49 35.69
C SER A 2 38.42 -36.22 36.48
N VAL A 3 37.70 -35.14 36.17
CA VAL A 3 37.45 -34.06 37.13
C VAL A 3 35.96 -33.71 37.08
N ARG A 4 35.28 -34.07 38.16
CA ARG A 4 33.95 -33.60 38.53
C ARG A 4 34.13 -32.32 39.36
N SER A 5 33.28 -31.32 39.18
CA SER A 5 33.02 -30.33 40.22
C SER A 5 31.53 -30.00 40.30
N LEU A 6 30.96 -30.29 41.47
CA LEU A 6 29.68 -29.82 42.02
C LEU A 6 29.90 -28.37 42.58
N PHE A 7 28.99 -27.56 43.11
CA PHE A 7 27.66 -27.65 43.74
C PHE A 7 27.15 -26.19 43.95
N ALA A 8 25.82 -26.01 44.08
CA ALA A 8 25.07 -25.01 44.89
C ALA A 8 25.34 -23.49 44.71
N GLY A 9 24.38 -22.56 44.68
CA GLY A 9 22.99 -22.52 45.15
C GLY A 9 22.79 -21.28 46.04
N THR A 10 21.87 -20.38 45.70
CA THR A 10 21.33 -19.38 46.65
C THR A 10 19.91 -18.99 46.26
N ALA A 11 19.00 -19.26 47.19
CA ALA A 11 17.58 -18.94 47.13
C ALA A 11 17.27 -17.67 47.93
N ALA A 12 16.15 -17.05 47.55
CA ALA A 12 15.22 -16.24 48.34
C ALA A 12 15.64 -14.86 48.87
N THR A 13 14.85 -13.85 48.51
CA THR A 13 14.37 -12.85 49.48
C THR A 13 12.92 -12.48 49.17
N LEU A 14 12.03 -12.95 50.04
CA LEU A 14 10.65 -12.54 50.19
C LEU A 14 10.60 -11.11 50.76
N LEU A 15 9.79 -10.23 50.16
CA LEU A 15 9.27 -9.05 50.85
C LEU A 15 7.74 -9.14 50.89
N LEU A 16 7.26 -9.52 52.08
CA LEU A 16 5.89 -9.39 52.52
C LEU A 16 5.64 -7.96 53.05
N GLY A 17 4.51 -7.39 52.67
CA GLY A 17 3.82 -6.29 53.36
C GLY A 17 2.75 -5.73 52.43
N GLY A 18 1.47 -5.63 52.75
CA GLY A 18 0.69 -5.95 53.94
C GLY A 18 -0.72 -5.36 53.78
N CYS A 19 -1.70 -5.98 54.43
CA CYS A 19 -3.06 -5.52 54.78
C CYS A 19 -4.14 -5.22 53.71
N SER A 20 -5.15 -6.08 53.76
CA SER A 20 -6.55 -5.95 53.35
C SER A 20 -7.27 -4.70 53.89
N LEU A 21 -8.21 -4.14 53.12
CA LEU A 21 -9.66 -4.06 53.43
C LEU A 21 -10.42 -3.08 52.50
N LEU A 22 -11.66 -3.49 52.19
CA LEU A 22 -12.72 -2.85 51.41
C LEU A 22 -12.84 -1.32 51.53
N GLY A 23 -13.10 -0.66 50.39
CA GLY A 23 -13.65 0.69 50.35
C GLY A 23 -13.69 1.25 48.94
N GLY A 24 -14.87 1.29 48.32
CA GLY A 24 -15.06 1.89 47.00
C GLY A 24 -14.87 3.41 47.01
N GLY A 25 -14.57 3.96 45.84
CA GLY A 25 -14.66 5.40 45.60
C GLY A 25 -13.55 5.95 44.71
N SER A 26 -13.86 5.98 43.42
CA SER A 26 -13.59 7.10 42.51
C SER A 26 -12.16 7.55 42.28
N GLY A 27 -11.68 7.24 41.07
CA GLY A 27 -11.01 8.22 40.23
C GLY A 27 -9.51 8.03 40.08
N ASP A 28 -9.12 7.20 39.12
CA ASP A 28 -8.16 7.62 38.10
C ASP A 28 -8.53 6.92 36.80
N ALA A 29 -8.87 7.75 35.82
CA ALA A 29 -9.35 7.35 34.51
C ALA A 29 -8.16 6.86 33.68
N ASP A 30 -7.79 5.58 33.83
CA ASP A 30 -7.10 4.86 32.75
C ASP A 30 -8.18 4.43 31.76
N GLY A 31 -8.62 5.41 30.95
CA GLY A 31 -9.51 5.13 29.84
C GLY A 31 -8.87 4.03 28.99
N PRO A 32 -9.66 3.09 28.44
CA PRO A 32 -9.13 2.18 27.44
C PRO A 32 -8.50 3.06 26.38
N VAL A 33 -7.17 3.00 26.25
CA VAL A 33 -6.50 3.50 25.06
C VAL A 33 -7.10 2.62 23.97
N GLU A 34 -8.18 3.10 23.35
CA GLU A 34 -8.67 2.54 22.10
C GLU A 34 -7.45 2.53 21.21
N ALA A 35 -6.87 1.34 21.07
CA ALA A 35 -5.91 1.07 20.02
C ALA A 35 -6.64 1.53 18.77
N THR A 36 -6.25 2.70 18.26
CA THR A 36 -6.80 3.25 17.04
C THR A 36 -6.75 2.09 16.07
N PRO A 37 -7.89 1.65 15.50
CA PRO A 37 -7.92 0.46 14.68
C PRO A 37 -6.81 0.63 13.66
N LEU A 38 -5.76 -0.22 13.76
CA LEU A 38 -4.65 -0.24 12.81
C LEU A 38 -5.35 -0.21 11.46
N THR A 39 -5.21 0.90 10.74
CA THR A 39 -5.84 1.06 9.42
C THR A 39 -5.54 -0.22 8.69
N GLU A 40 -6.59 -0.96 8.34
CA GLU A 40 -6.44 -2.37 7.98
C GLU A 40 -5.49 -2.47 6.80
N LEU A 41 -4.23 -2.81 7.07
CA LEU A 41 -3.20 -2.88 6.04
C LEU A 41 -3.56 -4.02 5.10
N GLU A 42 -3.96 -3.67 3.88
CA GLU A 42 -4.18 -4.65 2.83
C GLU A 42 -2.83 -5.17 2.33
N VAL A 43 -2.70 -6.49 2.22
CA VAL A 43 -1.48 -7.14 1.71
C VAL A 43 -1.80 -7.81 0.39
N GLY A 44 -1.04 -7.47 -0.64
CA GLY A 44 -1.28 -7.96 -1.98
C GLY A 44 -0.02 -8.22 -2.79
N ALA A 45 -0.24 -8.98 -3.86
CA ALA A 45 0.75 -9.24 -4.91
C ALA A 45 0.58 -8.29 -6.13
N GLY A 46 -0.57 -7.61 -6.20
CA GLY A 46 -1.02 -6.79 -7.33
C GLY A 46 -0.45 -5.37 -7.35
N ALA A 47 -0.94 -4.58 -8.30
CA ALA A 47 -0.71 -3.14 -8.30
C ALA A 47 -1.42 -2.49 -7.11
N PRO A 48 -0.86 -1.43 -6.50
CA PRO A 48 -1.54 -0.70 -5.44
C PRO A 48 -2.81 0.01 -5.97
N PRO A 49 -3.69 0.46 -5.07
CA PRO A 49 -4.81 1.32 -5.44
C PRO A 49 -4.37 2.54 -6.27
N ARG A 50 -5.26 3.02 -7.14
CA ARG A 50 -4.98 4.20 -7.96
C ARG A 50 -4.79 5.43 -7.08
N GLY A 51 -3.79 6.24 -7.38
CA GLY A 51 -3.49 7.46 -6.62
C GLY A 51 -2.77 7.20 -5.29
N SER A 52 -2.29 5.98 -5.03
CA SER A 52 -1.45 5.71 -3.87
C SER A 52 -0.04 6.29 -4.03
N GLU A 53 0.51 6.79 -2.92
CA GLU A 53 1.89 7.26 -2.83
C GLU A 53 2.76 6.16 -2.21
N GLN A 54 3.91 5.86 -2.82
CA GLN A 54 4.86 4.90 -2.29
C GLN A 54 5.63 5.50 -1.11
N LEU A 55 5.57 4.86 0.05
CA LEU A 55 6.29 5.27 1.26
C LEU A 55 7.75 4.80 1.24
N GLY A 56 7.96 3.53 0.88
CA GLY A 56 9.27 2.93 1.00
C GLY A 56 9.30 1.45 0.64
N ARG A 57 10.51 0.89 0.68
CA ARG A 57 10.77 -0.54 0.50
C ARG A 57 11.13 -1.17 1.84
N TYR A 58 10.47 -2.26 2.15
CA TYR A 58 10.66 -3.03 3.37
C TYR A 58 11.26 -4.39 3.02
N THR A 59 12.27 -4.81 3.77
CA THR A 59 12.82 -6.17 3.66
C THR A 59 12.93 -6.77 5.05
N ARG A 60 12.49 -8.03 5.19
CA ARG A 60 12.58 -8.80 6.43
C ARG A 60 13.20 -10.16 6.13
N THR A 61 14.02 -10.60 7.08
CA THR A 61 14.70 -11.88 7.02
C THR A 61 14.34 -12.71 8.25
N VAL A 62 14.19 -14.02 8.04
CA VAL A 62 13.89 -15.02 9.06
C VAL A 62 14.75 -16.24 8.78
N ASN A 63 15.29 -16.88 9.81
CA ASN A 63 16.04 -18.13 9.64
C ASN A 63 15.07 -19.26 9.32
N ALA A 64 15.37 -20.06 8.30
CA ALA A 64 14.52 -21.16 7.87
C ALA A 64 15.35 -22.19 7.11
N ARG A 65 15.17 -23.49 7.36
CA ARG A 65 15.83 -24.49 6.50
C ARG A 65 15.20 -24.48 5.11
N CYS A 66 15.94 -24.00 4.11
CA CYS A 66 15.40 -23.80 2.76
C CYS A 66 15.04 -25.12 2.05
N THR A 67 15.58 -26.25 2.52
CA THR A 67 15.23 -27.59 2.05
C THR A 67 13.87 -28.09 2.58
N SER A 68 13.33 -27.47 3.63
CA SER A 68 12.05 -27.84 4.25
C SER A 68 10.93 -26.91 3.82
N GLN A 69 9.93 -27.44 3.10
CA GLN A 69 8.77 -26.65 2.67
C GLN A 69 7.97 -26.08 3.86
N ASN A 70 7.85 -26.85 4.95
CA ASN A 70 7.12 -26.41 6.13
C ASN A 70 7.82 -25.23 6.81
N GLU A 71 9.14 -25.30 7.00
CA GLU A 71 9.90 -24.19 7.59
C GLU A 71 9.89 -22.95 6.70
N ARG A 72 9.92 -23.12 5.37
CA ARG A 72 9.76 -22.00 4.43
C ARG A 72 8.40 -21.32 4.57
N ASN A 73 7.32 -22.08 4.74
CA ASN A 73 5.97 -21.51 4.92
C ASN A 73 5.87 -20.75 6.25
N GLN A 74 6.39 -21.31 7.34
CA GLN A 74 6.43 -20.63 8.65
C GLN A 74 7.26 -19.33 8.58
N ALA A 75 8.42 -19.39 7.93
CA ALA A 75 9.27 -18.23 7.74
C ALA A 75 8.64 -17.16 6.84
N PHE A 76 7.82 -17.57 5.86
CA PHE A 76 7.01 -16.64 5.07
C PHE A 76 5.99 -15.90 5.94
N GLU A 77 5.22 -16.62 6.75
CA GLU A 77 4.21 -16.02 7.65
C GLU A 77 4.86 -15.06 8.64
N GLU A 78 5.97 -15.47 9.27
CA GLU A 78 6.71 -14.64 10.21
C GLU A 78 7.34 -13.41 9.54
N ALA A 79 7.97 -13.59 8.37
CA ALA A 79 8.54 -12.47 7.63
C ALA A 79 7.46 -11.51 7.18
N LEU A 80 6.29 -12.01 6.77
CA LEU A 80 5.15 -11.20 6.35
C LEU A 80 4.59 -10.37 7.51
N GLU A 81 4.41 -10.97 8.68
CA GLU A 81 3.95 -10.25 9.88
C GLU A 81 4.92 -9.12 10.26
N ARG A 82 6.23 -9.40 10.28
CA ARG A 82 7.26 -8.39 10.55
C ARG A 82 7.29 -7.27 9.51
N LEU A 83 6.93 -7.58 8.27
CA LEU A 83 6.91 -6.64 7.15
C LEU A 83 5.64 -5.78 7.18
N ARG A 84 4.50 -6.38 7.53
CA ARG A 84 3.22 -5.71 7.81
C ARG A 84 3.36 -4.69 8.94
N ARG A 85 3.93 -5.11 10.07
CA ARG A 85 4.18 -4.22 11.23
C ARG A 85 5.00 -2.99 10.83
N ALA A 86 6.12 -3.22 10.15
CA ALA A 86 7.00 -2.15 9.70
C ALA A 86 6.32 -1.17 8.72
N ALA A 87 5.54 -1.70 7.78
CA ALA A 87 4.81 -0.86 6.84
C ALA A 87 3.70 -0.06 7.53
N SER A 88 2.97 -0.67 8.49
CA SER A 88 1.93 0.03 9.26
C SER A 88 2.50 1.11 10.18
N GLU A 89 3.68 0.91 10.76
CA GLU A 89 4.39 1.91 11.58
C GLU A 89 4.70 3.18 10.77
N ASP A 90 4.96 3.03 9.47
CA ASP A 90 5.20 4.16 8.54
C ASP A 90 3.91 4.74 7.94
N GLY A 91 2.74 4.24 8.33
CA GLY A 91 1.44 4.70 7.84
C GLY A 91 1.02 4.12 6.49
N ALA A 92 1.57 2.96 6.10
CA ALA A 92 1.09 2.26 4.91
C ALA A 92 -0.33 1.71 5.13
N THR A 93 -1.16 1.80 4.10
CA THR A 93 -2.50 1.19 4.03
C THR A 93 -2.55 0.04 3.02
N TYR A 94 -1.58 -0.04 2.12
CA TYR A 94 -1.40 -1.15 1.19
C TYR A 94 0.06 -1.59 1.16
N LEU A 95 0.29 -2.90 1.22
CA LEU A 95 1.61 -3.51 1.13
C LEU A 95 1.68 -4.44 -0.08
N ARG A 96 2.50 -4.08 -1.06
CA ARG A 96 2.78 -4.93 -2.22
C ARG A 96 3.99 -5.82 -1.96
N VAL A 97 3.80 -7.13 -1.85
CA VAL A 97 4.90 -8.09 -1.76
C VAL A 97 5.53 -8.28 -3.14
N LEU A 98 6.85 -8.10 -3.24
CA LEU A 98 7.62 -8.24 -4.47
C LEU A 98 8.04 -9.71 -4.67
N GLY A 99 8.06 -10.15 -5.93
CA GLY A 99 8.45 -11.50 -6.33
C GLY A 99 7.57 -12.02 -7.46
N THR A 100 7.85 -13.23 -7.92
CA THR A 100 7.10 -13.93 -8.96
C THR A 100 6.13 -14.93 -8.34
N GLY A 101 4.99 -15.17 -8.99
CA GLY A 101 4.00 -16.17 -8.53
C GLY A 101 2.99 -15.63 -7.50
N PRO A 102 2.21 -16.53 -6.88
CA PRO A 102 1.27 -16.21 -5.81
C PRO A 102 1.98 -15.72 -4.54
N LEU A 103 1.25 -15.03 -3.66
CA LEU A 103 1.79 -14.32 -2.51
C LEU A 103 2.73 -15.18 -1.65
N GLU A 104 2.30 -16.42 -1.31
CA GLU A 104 3.06 -17.34 -0.45
C GLU A 104 4.41 -17.79 -1.04
N THR A 105 4.61 -17.62 -2.35
CA THR A 105 5.80 -18.11 -3.07
C THR A 105 6.80 -17.01 -3.42
N ARG A 106 6.49 -15.74 -3.11
CA ARG A 106 7.28 -14.59 -3.55
C ARG A 106 8.58 -14.37 -2.77
N GLY A 107 8.72 -14.98 -1.61
CA GLY A 107 9.94 -14.90 -0.82
C GLY A 107 11.09 -15.71 -1.42
N PHE A 108 12.32 -15.29 -1.13
CA PHE A 108 13.55 -15.94 -1.56
C PHE A 108 14.19 -16.64 -0.37
N CYS A 109 14.49 -17.94 -0.48
CA CYS A 109 15.18 -18.70 0.56
C CYS A 109 16.52 -19.16 0.03
N ASP A 110 17.60 -18.78 0.70
CA ASP A 110 18.97 -19.13 0.35
C ASP A 110 19.83 -19.18 1.62
N GLU A 111 20.80 -20.09 1.67
CA GLU A 111 21.71 -20.26 2.82
C GLU A 111 21.00 -20.31 4.19
N ASP A 112 19.87 -21.02 4.29
CA ASP A 112 19.01 -21.10 5.48
C ASP A 112 18.43 -19.76 5.97
N ILE A 113 18.36 -18.76 5.09
CA ILE A 113 17.77 -17.46 5.32
C ILE A 113 16.62 -17.23 4.34
N PHE A 114 15.43 -17.06 4.88
CA PHE A 114 14.26 -16.62 4.14
C PHE A 114 14.19 -15.10 4.13
N ARG A 115 14.06 -14.50 2.94
CA ARG A 115 13.95 -13.06 2.71
C ARG A 115 12.65 -12.72 1.99
N LEU A 116 11.90 -11.78 2.57
CA LEU A 116 10.70 -11.21 1.97
C LEU A 116 10.89 -9.70 1.79
N THR A 117 10.49 -9.19 0.62
CA THR A 117 10.57 -7.76 0.29
C THR A 117 9.20 -7.26 -0.15
N GLY A 118 8.82 -6.07 0.30
CA GLY A 118 7.60 -5.39 -0.14
C GLY A 118 7.76 -3.89 -0.29
N LEU A 119 6.77 -3.26 -0.92
CA LEU A 119 6.63 -1.81 -1.06
C LEU A 119 5.38 -1.38 -0.31
N GLY A 120 5.53 -0.43 0.62
CA GLY A 120 4.41 0.16 1.35
C GLY A 120 3.87 1.37 0.61
N TYR A 121 2.56 1.52 0.64
CA TYR A 121 1.84 2.62 0.02
C TYR A 121 0.82 3.20 0.99
N ARG A 122 0.64 4.51 0.94
CA ARG A 122 -0.47 5.22 1.57
C ARG A 122 -1.42 5.78 0.52
N PRO A 123 -2.64 6.17 0.87
CA PRO A 123 -3.47 6.98 -0.02
C PRO A 123 -2.70 8.27 -0.30
N GLY A 124 -2.50 8.60 -1.58
CA GLY A 124 -1.93 9.89 -1.92
C GLY A 124 -2.87 11.00 -1.46
N LEU A 125 -2.31 12.16 -1.12
CA LEU A 125 -3.08 13.38 -0.93
C LEU A 125 -3.67 13.77 -2.29
N ARG A 126 -4.80 13.16 -2.64
CA ARG A 126 -5.66 13.78 -3.64
C ARG A 126 -6.20 15.01 -2.93
N ALA A 127 -5.73 16.19 -3.33
CA ALA A 127 -6.44 17.43 -3.07
C ALA A 127 -7.90 17.15 -3.44
N ASP A 128 -8.79 17.18 -2.45
CA ASP A 128 -10.20 16.86 -2.63
C ASP A 128 -10.77 17.66 -3.80
N SER A 129 -11.00 17.04 -4.96
CA SER A 129 -11.90 17.44 -6.06
C SER A 129 -11.66 16.63 -7.34
N GLY A 130 -12.63 15.77 -7.70
CA GLY A 130 -12.93 15.37 -9.09
C GLY A 130 -12.05 14.31 -9.76
N GLY A 131 -12.67 13.23 -10.25
CA GLY A 131 -12.12 12.42 -11.36
C GLY A 131 -12.09 10.90 -11.18
N GLY A 132 -13.25 10.30 -10.90
CA GLY A 132 -13.79 9.13 -11.61
C GLY A 132 -13.08 7.78 -11.50
N ALA A 133 -13.57 6.93 -10.59
CA ALA A 133 -14.16 5.68 -11.07
C ALA A 133 -15.58 6.03 -11.53
N SER A 134 -15.89 5.76 -12.79
CA SER A 134 -17.22 5.59 -13.39
C SER A 134 -18.42 6.10 -12.58
N SER A 135 -18.91 7.31 -12.90
CA SER A 135 -20.31 7.69 -13.09
C SER A 135 -20.37 9.20 -13.33
N GLU A 136 -21.06 9.57 -14.41
CA GLU A 136 -21.73 10.85 -14.70
C GLU A 136 -21.48 12.05 -13.75
N PRO A 137 -21.05 13.22 -14.26
CA PRO A 137 -21.27 14.47 -13.57
C PRO A 137 -22.71 14.92 -13.81
N ALA A 138 -23.50 14.95 -12.74
CA ALA A 138 -24.67 15.81 -12.62
C ALA A 138 -24.15 17.23 -12.37
N ASP A 139 -24.20 18.07 -13.41
CA ASP A 139 -24.09 19.53 -13.29
C ASP A 139 -25.27 20.07 -12.47
N ASP A 140 -24.97 20.91 -11.48
CA ASP A 140 -25.96 21.63 -10.67
C ASP A 140 -26.22 23.03 -11.24
N THR A 141 -27.52 23.30 -11.43
CA THR A 141 -28.20 24.59 -11.38
C THR A 141 -27.81 25.72 -12.36
N SER A 142 -28.66 25.80 -13.38
CA SER A 142 -29.45 26.97 -13.81
C SER A 142 -28.76 28.30 -14.09
N SER A 143 -28.71 28.60 -15.39
CA SER A 143 -29.23 29.78 -16.10
C SER A 143 -28.23 30.08 -17.20
N SER A 144 -28.50 29.90 -18.47
CA SER A 144 -29.51 30.65 -19.20
C SER A 144 -29.43 30.21 -20.66
N GLU A 145 -30.59 29.88 -21.22
CA GLU A 145 -31.01 30.22 -22.58
C GLU A 145 -29.92 30.37 -23.65
N GLY A 146 -29.80 29.36 -24.53
CA GLY A 146 -29.43 29.59 -25.94
C GLY A 146 -28.07 29.02 -26.39
N ALA A 147 -28.15 28.09 -27.36
CA ALA A 147 -27.11 27.79 -28.36
C ALA A 147 -25.77 27.16 -27.87
N GLY A 148 -25.75 25.85 -27.59
CA GLY A 148 -24.52 25.16 -27.12
C GLY A 148 -24.05 23.90 -27.86
N ARG A 149 -24.69 23.45 -28.94
CA ARG A 149 -24.31 22.16 -29.57
C ARG A 149 -23.05 22.24 -30.45
N THR A 150 -22.59 23.43 -30.82
CA THR A 150 -21.43 23.63 -31.71
C THR A 150 -20.15 24.04 -30.96
N THR A 151 -20.23 24.36 -29.68
CA THR A 151 -19.06 24.70 -28.85
C THR A 151 -18.44 23.44 -28.28
N THR A 152 -19.22 22.59 -27.59
CA THR A 152 -18.71 21.34 -26.98
C THR A 152 -18.06 20.37 -27.97
N GLN A 153 -18.53 20.33 -29.22
CA GLN A 153 -17.94 19.48 -30.28
C GLN A 153 -16.67 20.10 -30.89
N ARG A 154 -16.54 21.43 -30.91
CA ARG A 154 -15.30 22.10 -31.31
C ARG A 154 -14.25 22.06 -30.21
N ASP A 155 -14.68 22.14 -28.96
CA ASP A 155 -13.82 22.05 -27.78
C ASP A 155 -13.22 20.63 -27.68
N SER A 156 -14.02 19.59 -27.94
CA SER A 156 -13.52 18.21 -27.98
C SER A 156 -12.60 17.92 -29.16
N LEU A 157 -12.83 18.54 -30.32
CA LEU A 157 -11.97 18.40 -31.48
C LEU A 157 -10.62 19.10 -31.28
N THR A 158 -10.64 20.31 -30.72
CA THR A 158 -9.43 21.08 -30.40
C THR A 158 -8.57 20.33 -29.39
N ALA A 159 -9.18 19.84 -28.29
CA ALA A 159 -8.48 19.04 -27.29
C ALA A 159 -7.83 17.77 -27.89
N ARG A 160 -8.52 17.14 -28.86
CA ARG A 160 -8.02 15.93 -29.52
C ARG A 160 -6.88 16.20 -30.50
N LEU A 161 -6.86 17.37 -31.15
CA LEU A 161 -5.75 17.80 -32.00
C LEU A 161 -4.52 18.17 -31.16
N GLU A 162 -4.70 18.81 -30.00
CA GLU A 162 -3.63 19.11 -29.04
C GLU A 162 -2.98 17.83 -28.49
N GLU A 163 -3.77 16.78 -28.23
CA GLU A 163 -3.26 15.47 -27.82
C GLU A 163 -2.35 14.85 -28.90
N ILE A 164 -2.76 14.90 -30.17
CA ILE A 164 -1.99 14.34 -31.29
C ILE A 164 -0.69 15.13 -31.52
N GLU A 165 -0.72 16.45 -31.35
CA GLU A 165 0.47 17.31 -31.42
C GLU A 165 1.47 17.01 -30.30
N ALA A 166 0.99 16.80 -29.07
CA ALA A 166 1.82 16.39 -27.95
C ALA A 166 2.51 15.02 -28.19
N LEU A 167 1.85 14.09 -28.89
CA LEU A 167 2.45 12.81 -29.26
C LEU A 167 3.60 12.97 -30.28
N ARG A 168 3.44 13.88 -31.25
CA ARG A 168 4.49 14.22 -32.23
C ARG A 168 5.67 14.91 -31.55
N GLU A 169 5.43 15.88 -30.67
CA GLU A 169 6.48 16.61 -29.95
C GLU A 169 7.33 15.69 -29.05
N ARG A 170 6.71 14.62 -28.54
CA ARG A 170 7.40 13.59 -27.75
C ARG A 170 8.10 12.54 -28.61
N GLY A 171 8.04 12.65 -29.94
CA GLY A 171 8.64 11.72 -30.90
C GLY A 171 7.99 10.33 -30.88
N LEU A 172 6.78 10.20 -30.35
CA LEU A 172 6.06 8.92 -30.24
C LEU A 172 5.36 8.52 -31.54
N ILE A 173 5.19 9.48 -32.45
CA ILE A 173 4.65 9.29 -33.79
C ILE A 173 5.51 10.05 -34.81
N THR A 174 5.58 9.53 -36.02
CA THR A 174 6.27 10.16 -37.15
C THR A 174 5.42 11.28 -37.77
N ALA A 175 6.04 12.15 -38.59
CA ALA A 175 5.34 13.24 -39.26
C ALA A 175 4.20 12.73 -40.19
N ASP A 176 4.42 11.58 -40.85
CA ASP A 176 3.43 10.97 -41.73
C ASP A 176 2.24 10.37 -40.94
N GLU A 177 2.49 9.85 -39.74
CA GLU A 177 1.44 9.35 -38.84
C GLU A 177 0.65 10.49 -38.20
N TYR A 178 1.29 11.62 -37.91
CA TYR A 178 0.63 12.83 -37.42
C TYR A 178 -0.39 13.36 -38.43
N GLU A 179 -0.03 13.51 -39.71
CA GLU A 179 -0.97 14.03 -40.72
C GLU A 179 -2.16 13.09 -40.95
N GLN A 180 -1.93 11.77 -40.96
CA GLN A 180 -3.03 10.78 -41.07
C GLN A 180 -4.01 10.82 -39.89
N LEU A 181 -3.50 11.01 -38.67
CA LEU A 181 -4.34 11.12 -37.47
C LEU A 181 -5.09 12.44 -37.43
N ARG A 182 -4.46 13.52 -37.87
CA ARG A 182 -5.05 14.86 -37.98
C ARG A 182 -6.19 14.89 -38.99
N GLU A 183 -6.00 14.33 -40.19
CA GLU A 183 -7.06 14.23 -41.21
C GLU A 183 -8.25 13.42 -40.70
N ARG A 184 -8.01 12.28 -40.04
CA ARG A 184 -9.08 11.45 -39.47
C ARG A 184 -9.90 12.17 -38.39
N VAL A 185 -9.27 13.01 -37.58
CA VAL A 185 -9.96 13.81 -36.56
C VAL A 185 -10.78 14.94 -37.19
N LEU A 186 -10.28 15.54 -38.27
CA LEU A 186 -11.00 16.57 -39.01
C LEU A 186 -12.19 15.98 -39.81
N ASP A 187 -12.05 14.78 -40.37
CA ASP A 187 -13.12 14.07 -41.07
C ASP A 187 -14.26 13.64 -40.13
N GLN A 188 -13.97 13.37 -38.85
CA GLN A 188 -15.00 13.05 -37.86
C GLN A 188 -15.86 14.27 -37.46
N ALA A 189 -15.48 15.47 -37.90
CA ALA A 189 -16.17 16.72 -37.58
C ALA A 189 -17.23 17.13 -38.62
N TYR A 190 -17.20 16.52 -39.80
CA TYR A 190 -18.07 16.81 -40.94
C TYR A 190 -18.98 15.62 -41.27
#